data_AF-A0A6X7TJC1-F1
#
_entry.id   AF-A0A6X7TJC1-F1
#
_cell.length_a   1.000
_cell.length_b   1.000
_cell.length_c   1.000
_cell.angle_alpha   90.00
_cell.angle_beta   90.00
_cell.angle_gamma   90.00
#
_symmetry.space_group_name_H-M   'P 1'
#
loop_
_entity.id
_entity.type
_entity.pdbx_description
1 polymer ?
#
loop_
_entity_poly.entity_id
_entity_poly.type
_entity_poly.pdbx_seq_one_letter_code
_entity_poly.pdbx_strand_id
1 'polypeptide(L)'
;LRIFPALSIVLVSCLIVGWVYLFQDDYKLLGKHVFSGSFFISNFTLWSESGYFDSKSYLKPLLHLWSLGIEEQFYIIWPVVILLCFRSKNHNRNIVLSCATIFIISYAISIFTMASDGGANYYSPASRFWELMAGAIISTLRFIGIN
;
A
#
# COMPACT_ATOMS: atom_id res chain seq x y z
N LEU A 1 -10.88 -5.25 -10.08
CA LEU A 1 -12.01 -4.49 -9.48
C LEU A 1 -12.90 -5.32 -8.54
N ARG A 2 -12.37 -6.34 -7.84
CA ARG A 2 -13.19 -7.11 -6.87
C ARG A 2 -13.46 -6.33 -5.58
N ILE A 3 -12.53 -5.46 -5.17
CA ILE A 3 -12.57 -4.75 -3.88
C ILE A 3 -13.29 -3.39 -4.01
N PHE A 4 -13.31 -2.80 -5.20
CA PHE A 4 -13.85 -1.46 -5.43
C PHE A 4 -15.33 -1.27 -5.05
N PRO A 5 -16.25 -2.23 -5.28
CA PRO A 5 -17.63 -2.10 -4.82
C PRO A 5 -17.74 -2.00 -3.30
N ALA A 6 -17.00 -2.84 -2.57
CA ALA A 6 -16.96 -2.79 -1.11
C ALA A 6 -16.34 -1.48 -0.61
N LEU A 7 -15.24 -1.03 -1.23
CA LEU A 7 -14.61 0.26 -0.93
C LEU A 7 -15.61 1.42 -1.13
N SER A 8 -16.34 1.42 -2.24
CA SER A 8 -17.32 2.47 -2.54
C SER A 8 -18.43 2.54 -1.49
N ILE A 9 -18.92 1.39 -1.01
CA ILE A 9 -19.91 1.33 0.08
C ILE A 9 -19.33 1.95 1.35
N VAL A 10 -18.09 1.61 1.73
CA VAL A 10 -17.42 2.18 2.92
C VAL A 10 -17.27 3.69 2.77
N LEU A 11 -16.75 4.17 1.64
CA LEU A 11 -16.52 5.60 1.39
C LEU A 11 -17.82 6.40 1.44
N VAL A 12 -18.87 5.93 0.76
CA VAL A 12 -20.19 6.58 0.77
C VAL A 12 -20.81 6.55 2.16
N SER A 13 -20.71 5.43 2.87
CA SER A 13 -21.22 5.32 4.24
C SER A 13 -20.50 6.30 5.18
N CYS A 14 -19.18 6.43 5.06
CA CYS A 14 -18.42 7.42 5.82
C CYS A 14 -18.84 8.85 5.47
N LEU A 15 -19.09 9.19 4.19
CA LEU A 15 -19.58 10.52 3.81
C LEU A 15 -20.98 10.81 4.36
N ILE A 16 -21.88 9.84 4.37
CA ILE A 16 -23.24 9.99 4.91
C ILE A 16 -23.17 10.20 6.43
N VAL A 17 -22.47 9.33 7.14
CA VAL A 17 -22.31 9.44 8.60
C VAL A 17 -21.54 10.71 8.96
N GLY A 18 -20.47 11.03 8.24
CA GLY A 18 -19.67 12.23 8.45
C GLY A 18 -20.49 13.51 8.30
N TRP A 19 -21.42 13.56 7.35
CA TRP A 19 -22.28 14.73 7.16
C TRP A 19 -23.19 14.99 8.37
N VAL A 20 -23.61 13.94 9.07
CA VAL A 20 -24.50 14.04 10.23
C VAL A 20 -23.74 14.35 11.52
N TYR A 21 -22.52 13.82 11.68
CA TYR A 21 -21.82 13.81 12.98
C TYR A 21 -20.54 14.65 13.05
N LEU A 22 -19.94 15.05 11.93
CA LEU A 22 -18.67 15.80 11.93
C LEU A 22 -18.90 17.31 11.80
N PHE A 23 -18.00 18.09 12.41
CA PHE A 23 -17.92 19.52 12.14
C PHE A 23 -17.43 19.79 10.72
N GLN A 24 -17.67 21.01 10.23
CA GLN A 24 -17.37 21.40 8.85
C GLN A 24 -15.89 21.14 8.46
N ASP A 25 -14.95 21.41 9.36
CA ASP A 25 -13.52 21.20 9.10
C ASP A 25 -13.15 19.70 9.04
N ASP A 26 -13.69 18.89 9.96
CA ASP A 26 -13.48 17.44 9.99
C ASP A 26 -14.12 16.77 8.77
N TYR A 27 -15.29 17.25 8.33
CA TYR A 27 -15.94 16.76 7.12
C TYR A 27 -15.13 17.06 5.86
N LYS A 28 -14.50 18.25 5.79
CA LYS A 28 -13.59 18.61 4.70
C LYS A 28 -12.35 17.71 4.68
N LEU A 29 -11.78 17.40 5.84
CA LEU A 29 -10.69 16.43 5.96
C LEU A 29 -11.12 15.03 5.53
N LEU A 30 -12.31 14.58 5.94
CA LEU A 30 -12.88 13.31 5.48
C LEU A 30 -13.00 13.26 3.95
N GLY A 31 -13.45 14.35 3.31
CA GLY A 31 -13.50 14.45 1.85
C GLY A 31 -12.14 14.24 1.18
N LYS A 32 -11.06 14.79 1.76
CA LYS A 32 -9.68 14.56 1.30
C LYS A 32 -9.26 13.09 1.44
N HIS A 33 -9.63 12.44 2.54
CA HIS A 33 -9.38 11.01 2.76
C HIS A 33 -10.18 10.11 1.80
N VAL A 34 -11.43 10.46 1.50
CA VAL A 34 -12.25 9.74 0.53
C VAL A 34 -11.67 9.87 -0.87
N PHE A 35 -11.27 11.08 -1.27
CA PHE A 35 -10.63 11.31 -2.56
C PHE A 35 -9.35 10.49 -2.70
N SER A 36 -8.42 10.63 -1.75
CA SER A 36 -7.16 9.89 -1.78
C SER A 36 -7.33 8.37 -1.69
N GLY A 37 -8.29 7.89 -0.90
CA GLY A 37 -8.64 6.48 -0.81
C GLY A 37 -9.22 5.91 -2.10
N SER A 38 -10.04 6.67 -2.82
CA SER A 38 -10.63 6.27 -4.11
C SER A 38 -9.58 6.05 -5.20
N PHE A 39 -8.47 6.79 -5.12
CA PHE A 39 -7.33 6.70 -6.05
C PHE A 39 -6.17 5.84 -5.54
N PHE A 40 -6.33 5.14 -4.41
CA PHE A 40 -5.28 4.30 -3.82
C PHE A 40 -3.97 5.07 -3.51
N ILE A 41 -4.10 6.34 -3.14
CA ILE A 41 -3.01 7.26 -2.72
C ILE A 41 -3.20 7.77 -1.29
N SER A 42 -4.09 7.12 -0.53
CA SER A 42 -4.37 7.39 0.89
C SER A 42 -3.10 7.37 1.73
N ASN A 43 -2.17 6.45 1.46
CA ASN A 43 -0.91 6.31 2.19
C ASN A 43 -0.08 7.60 2.15
N PHE A 44 0.06 8.25 0.99
CA PHE A 44 0.79 9.52 0.87
C PHE A 44 0.07 10.68 1.57
N THR A 45 -1.26 10.71 1.46
CA THR A 45 -2.07 11.74 2.10
C THR A 45 -1.95 11.66 3.62
N LEU A 46 -2.08 10.46 4.19
CA LEU A 46 -1.97 10.22 5.62
C LEU A 46 -0.55 10.48 6.13
N TRP A 47 0.47 10.10 5.37
CA TRP A 47 1.88 10.37 5.70
C TRP A 47 2.16 11.87 5.82
N SER A 48 1.56 12.70 4.96
CA SER A 48 1.74 14.15 5.01
C SER A 48 1.10 14.85 6.22
N GLU A 49 0.24 14.13 6.97
CA GLU A 49 -0.58 14.74 8.01
C GLU A 49 -0.18 14.33 9.43
N SER A 50 0.03 13.03 9.67
CA SER A 50 0.36 12.54 11.01
C SER A 50 1.05 11.19 10.95
N GLY A 51 1.88 10.91 11.96
CA GLY A 51 2.41 9.55 12.17
C GLY A 51 1.27 8.55 12.43
N TYR A 52 1.48 7.28 12.07
CA TYR A 52 0.44 6.25 12.20
C TYR A 52 -0.11 6.10 13.63
N PHE A 53 0.76 6.20 14.64
CA PHE A 53 0.40 6.10 16.06
C PHE A 53 0.17 7.45 16.77
N ASP A 54 0.06 8.53 16.01
CA ASP A 54 -0.25 9.84 16.59
C ASP A 54 -1.69 9.87 17.15
N SER A 55 -1.92 10.61 18.23
CA SER A 55 -3.23 10.81 18.86
C SER A 55 -4.28 11.31 17.87
N LYS A 56 -3.86 12.09 16.86
CA LYS A 56 -4.73 12.60 15.80
C LYS A 56 -5.16 11.53 14.78
N SER A 57 -4.42 10.43 14.67
CA SER A 57 -4.71 9.36 13.70
C SER A 57 -5.94 8.53 14.09
N TYR A 58 -6.26 8.43 15.39
CA TYR A 58 -7.48 7.77 15.88
C TYR A 58 -8.78 8.45 15.41
N LEU A 59 -8.70 9.74 15.03
CA LEU A 59 -9.84 10.50 14.56
C LEU A 59 -10.09 10.34 13.05
N LYS A 60 -9.27 9.55 12.34
CA LYS A 60 -9.36 9.37 10.88
C LYS A 60 -10.06 8.05 10.56
N PRO A 61 -11.35 8.04 10.18
CA PRO A 61 -12.10 6.80 9.96
C PRO A 61 -11.53 5.93 8.83
N LEU A 62 -10.85 6.57 7.88
CA LEU A 62 -10.27 5.93 6.70
C LEU A 62 -8.76 5.69 6.82
N LEU A 63 -8.20 5.76 8.05
CA LEU A 63 -6.77 5.56 8.31
C LEU A 63 -6.27 4.27 7.64
N HIS A 64 -6.96 3.15 7.86
CA HIS A 64 -6.56 1.81 7.39
C HIS A 64 -6.49 1.65 5.86
N LEU A 65 -7.02 2.60 5.07
CA LEU A 65 -6.89 2.55 3.62
C LEU A 65 -5.45 2.73 3.14
N TRP A 66 -4.50 3.10 4.02
CA TRP A 66 -3.09 3.19 3.65
C TRP A 66 -2.54 1.87 3.09
N SER A 67 -2.87 0.73 3.70
CA SER A 67 -2.33 -0.57 3.29
C SER A 67 -2.93 -1.01 1.96
N LEU A 68 -4.20 -0.71 1.73
CA LEU A 68 -4.88 -0.95 0.47
C LEU A 68 -4.24 -0.16 -0.68
N GLY A 69 -3.81 1.08 -0.42
CA GLY A 69 -3.06 1.87 -1.39
C GLY A 69 -1.74 1.22 -1.79
N ILE A 70 -0.98 0.71 -0.82
CA ILE A 70 0.29 0.01 -1.06
C ILE A 70 0.07 -1.29 -1.84
N GLU A 71 -0.99 -2.04 -1.52
CA GLU A 71 -1.34 -3.28 -2.20
C GLU A 71 -1.64 -3.04 -3.70
N GLU A 72 -2.49 -2.06 -4.02
CA GLU A 72 -2.82 -1.75 -5.41
C GLU A 72 -1.62 -1.16 -6.17
N GLN A 73 -0.76 -0.38 -5.52
CA GLN A 73 0.50 0.09 -6.11
C GLN A 73 1.43 -1.08 -6.45
N PHE A 74 1.54 -2.07 -5.56
CA PHE A 74 2.29 -3.29 -5.83
C PHE A 74 1.71 -4.07 -7.01
N TYR A 75 0.38 -4.20 -7.10
CA TYR A 75 -0.29 -4.88 -8.21
C TYR A 75 -0.16 -4.17 -9.55
N ILE A 76 0.10 -2.86 -9.57
CA ILE A 76 0.44 -2.14 -10.80
C ILE A 76 1.91 -2.36 -11.16
N ILE A 77 2.82 -2.25 -10.19
CA ILE A 77 4.27 -2.30 -10.42
C ILE A 77 4.73 -3.72 -10.76
N TRP A 78 4.26 -4.73 -10.04
CA TRP A 78 4.77 -6.10 -10.14
C TRP A 78 4.59 -6.73 -11.54
N PRO A 79 3.43 -6.61 -12.22
CA PRO A 79 3.30 -7.07 -13.60
C PRO A 79 4.26 -6.38 -14.57
N VAL A 80 4.53 -5.08 -14.38
CA VAL A 80 5.49 -4.34 -15.22
C VAL A 80 6.90 -4.90 -15.03
N VAL A 81 7.30 -5.20 -13.79
CA VAL A 81 8.60 -5.84 -13.50
C VAL A 81 8.70 -7.19 -14.20
N ILE A 82 7.67 -8.04 -14.09
CA ILE A 82 7.62 -9.35 -14.76
C ILE A 82 7.74 -9.19 -16.29
N LEU A 83 6.98 -8.27 -16.89
CA LEU A 83 7.02 -8.01 -18.34
C LEU A 83 8.43 -7.58 -18.80
N LEU A 84 9.14 -6.77 -18.00
CA LEU A 84 10.52 -6.39 -18.30
C LEU A 84 11.46 -7.59 -18.20
N CYS A 85 11.29 -8.47 -17.23
CA CYS A 85 12.08 -9.69 -17.12
C CYS A 85 11.86 -10.59 -18.36
N PHE A 86 10.66 -10.64 -18.96
CA PHE A 86 10.33 -11.49 -20.12
C PHE A 86 11.06 -11.08 -21.40
N ARG A 87 11.65 -9.88 -21.45
CA ARG A 87 12.43 -9.42 -22.60
C ARG A 87 13.79 -10.10 -22.74
N SER A 88 14.22 -10.87 -21.74
CA SER A 88 15.50 -11.57 -21.72
C SER A 88 15.33 -13.08 -21.95
N LYS A 89 16.30 -13.71 -22.63
CA LYS A 89 16.37 -15.17 -22.78
C LYS A 89 16.41 -15.92 -21.44
N ASN A 90 16.95 -15.28 -20.39
CA ASN A 90 17.07 -15.85 -19.04
C ASN A 90 15.94 -15.35 -18.11
N HIS A 91 14.70 -15.36 -18.60
CA HIS A 91 13.55 -14.78 -17.91
C HIS A 91 13.40 -15.28 -16.46
N ASN A 92 13.41 -16.60 -16.24
CA ASN A 92 13.22 -17.20 -14.90
C ASN A 92 14.27 -16.69 -13.90
N ARG A 93 15.55 -16.65 -14.30
CA ARG A 93 16.64 -16.12 -13.46
C ARG A 93 16.40 -14.65 -13.14
N ASN A 94 15.96 -13.87 -14.12
CA ASN A 94 15.71 -12.44 -13.92
C ASN A 94 14.53 -12.19 -12.98
N ILE A 95 13.45 -12.97 -13.05
CA ILE A 95 12.34 -12.85 -12.07
C ILE A 95 12.86 -13.11 -10.67
N VAL A 96 13.59 -14.22 -10.45
CA VAL A 96 14.09 -14.60 -9.12
C VAL A 96 15.01 -13.52 -8.56
N LEU A 97 15.92 -12.98 -9.39
CA LEU A 97 16.79 -11.87 -9.00
C LEU A 97 15.98 -10.61 -8.66
N SER A 98 15.01 -10.23 -9.49
CA SER A 98 14.14 -9.08 -9.22
C SER A 98 13.34 -9.25 -7.92
N CYS A 99 12.78 -10.44 -7.66
CA CYS A 99 12.12 -10.75 -6.40
C CYS A 99 13.06 -10.56 -5.21
N ALA A 100 14.23 -11.18 -5.25
CA ALA A 100 15.22 -11.11 -4.18
C ALA A 100 15.70 -9.67 -3.94
N THR A 101 15.99 -8.93 -5.01
CA THR A 101 16.41 -7.53 -4.93
C THR A 101 15.33 -6.64 -4.31
N ILE A 102 14.07 -6.73 -4.79
CA ILE A 102 12.97 -5.93 -4.24
C ILE A 102 12.71 -6.29 -2.77
N PHE A 103 12.71 -7.59 -2.44
CA PHE A 103 12.53 -8.07 -1.07
C PHE A 103 13.61 -7.52 -0.13
N ILE A 104 14.89 -7.70 -0.47
CA ILE A 104 16.02 -7.28 0.37
C ILE A 104 16.03 -5.76 0.56
N ILE A 105 15.88 -5.00 -0.54
CA ILE A 105 15.87 -3.54 -0.47
C ILE A 105 14.69 -3.06 0.37
N SER A 106 13.49 -3.59 0.13
CA SER A 106 12.30 -3.18 0.86
C SER A 106 12.37 -3.53 2.35
N TYR A 107 12.87 -4.73 2.68
CA TYR A 107 13.08 -5.16 4.05
C TYR A 107 14.15 -4.31 4.77
N ALA A 108 15.25 -3.98 4.10
CA ALA A 108 16.26 -3.07 4.65
C ALA A 108 15.64 -1.70 4.96
N ILE A 109 14.85 -1.14 4.02
CA ILE A 109 14.13 0.12 4.23
C ILE A 109 13.16 0.00 5.42
N SER A 110 12.45 -1.11 5.58
CA SER A 110 11.59 -1.38 6.75
C SER A 110 12.37 -1.28 8.05
N ILE A 111 13.56 -1.89 8.12
CA ILE A 111 14.39 -1.84 9.34
C ILE A 111 14.86 -0.41 9.61
N PHE A 112 15.38 0.29 8.60
CA PHE A 112 15.90 1.65 8.79
C PHE A 112 14.81 2.66 9.14
N THR A 113 13.60 2.47 8.62
CA THR A 113 12.45 3.36 8.91
C THR A 113 11.70 2.96 10.18
N MET A 114 12.00 1.81 10.79
CA MET A 114 11.30 1.34 11.99
C MET A 114 11.43 2.31 13.18
N ALA A 115 12.60 2.93 13.34
CA ALA A 115 12.86 3.88 14.42
C ALA A 115 12.43 5.32 14.08
N SER A 116 11.78 5.54 12.93
CA SER A 116 11.35 6.88 12.53
C SER A 116 9.95 7.23 13.06
N ASP A 117 9.85 8.38 13.74
CA ASP A 117 8.59 8.84 14.35
C ASP A 117 7.50 9.21 13.33
N GLY A 118 7.88 9.47 12.07
CA GLY A 118 6.99 10.01 11.03
C GLY A 118 6.04 9.01 10.36
N GLY A 119 5.90 7.78 10.88
CA GLY A 119 5.05 6.74 10.28
C GLY A 119 5.52 6.25 8.90
N ALA A 120 6.72 6.63 8.46
CA ALA A 120 7.30 6.25 7.16
C ALA A 120 7.35 4.73 7.01
N ASN A 121 7.59 4.02 8.11
CA ASN A 121 7.60 2.56 8.10
C ASN A 121 6.27 1.96 7.64
N TYR A 122 5.13 2.60 7.96
CA TYR A 122 3.79 2.13 7.59
C TYR A 122 3.34 2.67 6.24
N TYR A 123 3.48 3.97 6.00
CA TYR A 123 2.90 4.61 4.83
C TYR A 123 3.73 4.49 3.54
N SER A 124 5.02 4.15 3.66
CA SER A 124 5.89 4.02 2.50
C SER A 124 5.68 2.65 1.81
N PRO A 125 5.42 2.62 0.50
CA PRO A 125 5.42 1.36 -0.25
C PRO A 125 6.79 0.68 -0.18
N ALA A 126 7.86 1.47 -0.18
CA ALA A 126 9.23 0.97 -0.15
C ALA A 126 9.57 0.20 1.14
N SER A 127 8.95 0.51 2.28
CA SER A 127 9.15 -0.25 3.53
C SER A 127 8.21 -1.45 3.67
N ARG A 128 7.17 -1.58 2.83
CA ARG A 128 6.12 -2.60 2.98
C ARG A 128 6.08 -3.64 1.86
N PHE A 129 6.66 -3.35 0.70
CA PHE A 129 6.66 -4.26 -0.45
C PHE A 129 7.28 -5.63 -0.17
N TRP A 130 8.19 -5.76 0.80
CA TRP A 130 8.76 -7.05 1.18
C TRP A 130 7.71 -8.07 1.64
N GLU A 131 6.62 -7.64 2.30
CA GLU A 131 5.54 -8.52 2.77
C GLU A 131 4.79 -9.16 1.59
N LEU A 132 4.42 -8.32 0.61
CA LEU A 132 3.77 -8.77 -0.64
C LEU A 132 4.74 -9.58 -1.50
N MET A 133 6.02 -9.19 -1.51
CA MET A 133 7.06 -9.89 -2.25
C MET A 133 7.34 -11.29 -1.69
N ALA A 134 7.19 -11.52 -0.38
CA ALA A 134 7.29 -12.84 0.20
C ALA A 134 6.29 -13.82 -0.46
N GLY A 135 5.04 -13.38 -0.65
CA GLY A 135 4.03 -14.15 -1.37
C GLY A 135 4.38 -14.37 -2.85
N ALA A 136 4.89 -13.32 -3.52
CA ALA A 136 5.33 -13.42 -4.92
C ALA A 136 6.49 -14.40 -5.10
N ILE A 137 7.45 -14.45 -4.18
CA ILE A 137 8.57 -15.40 -4.19
C ILE A 137 8.04 -16.84 -4.11
N ILE A 138 7.16 -17.14 -3.15
CA ILE A 138 6.57 -18.48 -2.99
C ILE A 138 5.87 -18.91 -4.28
N SER A 139 5.07 -18.03 -4.88
CA SER A 139 4.40 -18.31 -6.15
C SER A 139 5.40 -18.56 -7.30
N THR A 140 6.49 -17.80 -7.34
CA THR A 140 7.52 -17.90 -8.38
C THR A 140 8.30 -19.22 -8.26
N LEU A 141 8.69 -19.61 -7.05
CA LEU A 141 9.38 -20.88 -6.79
C LEU A 141 8.52 -22.07 -7.24
N ARG A 142 7.24 -22.04 -6.90
CA ARG A 142 6.27 -23.05 -7.35
C ARG A 142 6.13 -23.09 -8.87
N PHE A 143 6.10 -21.94 -9.54
CA PHE A 143 5.97 -21.87 -11.00
C PHE A 143 7.21 -22.38 -11.74
N ILE A 144 8.41 -22.10 -11.21
CA ILE A 144 9.68 -22.54 -11.80
C ILE A 144 9.96 -24.03 -11.51
N GLY A 145 9.21 -24.66 -10.59
CA GLY A 145 9.35 -26.09 -10.28
C GLY A 145 10.53 -26.41 -9.37
N ILE A 146 10.99 -25.43 -8.58
CA ILE A 146 11.95 -25.65 -7.50
C ILE A 146 11.13 -26.17 -6.32
N ASN A 147 11.02 -27.50 -6.21
CA ASN A 147 10.47 -28.18 -5.02
C ASN A 147 11.48 -28.17 -3.87
#